data_AF-A0A9P6ZEZ6-F1
#
_entry.id   AF-A0A9P6ZEZ6-F1
#
_cell.length_a   1.000
_cell.length_b   1.000
_cell.length_c   1.000
_cell.angle_alpha   90.00
_cell.angle_beta   90.00
_cell.angle_gamma   90.00
#
_symmetry.space_group_name_H-M   'P 1'
#
loop_
_entity.id
_entity.type
_entity.pdbx_description
1 polymer ?
#
loop_
_entity_poly.entity_id
_entity_poly.type
_entity_poly.pdbx_seq_one_letter_code
_entity_poly.pdbx_strand_id
1 'polypeptide(L)'
;MAVRVAKVFESSSTLGINRDEACYGDWEGIVHPSGVMYYFARKTCLTIAQKTYTGTDIKRYSHDRLHNLNNWIDAARRRLQEDTWFLVVEPLAKQDGDYYEYYCANTEQHIVAWFDAFDASLLFQECAFAREWNHKRLELESQFW
;
A
#
# COMPACT_ATOMS: atom_id res chain seq x y z
N MET A 1 -16.21 23.39 -11.82
CA MET A 1 -15.09 22.58 -12.34
C MET A 1 -15.29 21.18 -11.78
N ALA A 2 -15.78 20.25 -12.62
CA ALA A 2 -16.18 18.91 -12.19
C ALA A 2 -14.97 17.98 -12.32
N VAL A 3 -14.46 17.50 -11.19
CA VAL A 3 -13.36 16.54 -11.15
C VAL A 3 -13.94 15.20 -10.74
N ARG A 4 -13.72 14.19 -11.60
CA ARG A 4 -14.22 12.83 -11.43
C ARG A 4 -13.50 12.19 -10.27
N VAL A 5 -14.30 11.71 -9.31
CA VAL A 5 -13.91 10.81 -8.23
C VAL A 5 -13.04 9.68 -8.80
N ALA A 6 -11.80 9.54 -8.31
CA ALA A 6 -11.09 8.28 -8.38
C ALA A 6 -11.90 7.28 -7.57
N LYS A 7 -12.80 6.59 -8.27
CA LYS A 7 -13.60 5.50 -7.74
C LYS A 7 -12.60 4.52 -7.12
N VAL A 8 -12.60 4.40 -5.80
CA VAL A 8 -12.07 3.21 -5.12
C VAL A 8 -12.59 2.04 -5.95
N PHE A 9 -11.67 1.34 -6.62
CA PHE A 9 -11.95 0.51 -7.80
C PHE A 9 -13.19 -0.38 -7.61
N GLU A 10 -14.35 0.08 -8.09
CA GLU A 10 -15.45 -0.84 -8.40
C GLU A 10 -15.03 -1.58 -9.66
N SER A 11 -14.44 -2.74 -9.44
CA SER A 11 -14.13 -3.77 -10.42
C SER A 11 -15.32 -4.00 -11.36
N SER A 12 -15.18 -3.57 -12.61
CA SER A 12 -15.90 -4.14 -13.73
C SER A 12 -15.14 -3.90 -15.03
N SER A 13 -14.04 -4.64 -15.19
CA SER A 13 -13.53 -5.01 -16.51
C SER A 13 -12.52 -6.15 -16.35
N THR A 14 -13.04 -7.37 -16.37
CA THR A 14 -12.29 -8.61 -16.60
C THR A 14 -11.61 -8.54 -17.98
N LEU A 15 -10.42 -7.95 -18.03
CA LEU A 15 -9.37 -8.47 -18.90
C LEU A 15 -8.96 -9.81 -18.29
N GLY A 16 -9.02 -10.88 -19.09
CA GLY A 16 -8.94 -12.27 -18.66
C GLY A 16 -7.61 -12.66 -18.03
N ILE A 17 -7.31 -12.12 -16.85
CA ILE A 17 -6.33 -12.66 -15.93
C ILE A 17 -7.01 -13.84 -15.26
N ASN A 18 -6.41 -15.03 -15.44
CA ASN A 18 -6.89 -16.24 -14.81
C ASN A 18 -6.95 -15.99 -13.30
N ARG A 19 -8.12 -16.15 -12.66
CA ARG A 19 -8.32 -15.75 -11.25
C ARG A 19 -7.32 -16.41 -10.29
N ASP A 20 -6.81 -17.58 -10.67
CA ASP A 20 -5.80 -18.32 -9.92
C ASP A 20 -4.38 -17.72 -10.01
N GLU A 21 -4.08 -16.92 -11.04
CA GLU A 21 -2.79 -16.19 -11.14
C GLU A 21 -2.80 -14.87 -10.37
N ALA A 22 -3.99 -14.30 -10.12
CA ALA A 22 -4.15 -13.04 -9.41
C ALA A 22 -4.06 -13.20 -7.89
N CYS A 23 -4.28 -14.40 -7.35
CA CYS A 23 -4.27 -14.63 -5.90
C CYS A 23 -2.93 -15.24 -5.45
N TYR A 24 -2.40 -14.79 -4.33
CA TYR A 24 -1.20 -15.38 -3.72
C TYR A 24 -1.39 -15.54 -2.21
N GLY A 25 -1.83 -16.72 -1.79
CA GLY A 25 -2.29 -16.96 -0.43
C GLY A 25 -3.47 -16.04 -0.08
N ASP A 26 -3.35 -15.32 1.03
CA ASP A 26 -4.33 -14.32 1.47
C ASP A 26 -4.12 -12.95 0.82
N TRP A 27 -3.58 -12.89 -0.40
CA TRP A 27 -3.36 -11.65 -1.13
C TRP A 27 -3.99 -11.69 -2.52
N GLU A 28 -4.48 -10.55 -2.98
CA GLU A 28 -5.06 -10.33 -4.30
C GLU A 28 -4.23 -9.29 -5.06
N GLY A 29 -3.66 -9.70 -6.18
CA GLY A 29 -2.93 -8.86 -7.11
C GLY A 29 -3.87 -8.08 -8.02
N ILE A 30 -3.66 -6.77 -8.09
CA ILE A 30 -4.38 -5.83 -8.96
C ILE A 30 -3.37 -5.05 -9.79
N VAL A 31 -3.56 -5.04 -11.10
CA VAL A 31 -2.75 -4.24 -12.03
C VAL A 31 -3.36 -2.85 -12.16
N HIS A 32 -2.61 -1.84 -11.75
CA HIS A 32 -2.95 -0.43 -11.98
C HIS A 32 -2.92 -0.13 -13.49
N PRO A 33 -3.72 0.82 -14.01
CA PRO A 33 -3.73 1.19 -15.43
C PRO A 33 -2.36 1.60 -16.01
N SER A 34 -1.40 2.00 -15.17
CA SER A 34 0.00 2.26 -15.57
C SER A 34 0.84 0.99 -15.79
N GLY A 35 0.30 -0.20 -15.50
CA GLY A 35 0.97 -1.49 -15.59
C GLY A 35 1.64 -1.96 -14.29
N VAL A 36 1.60 -1.17 -13.21
CA VAL A 36 2.17 -1.53 -11.90
C VAL A 36 1.26 -2.52 -11.17
N MET A 37 1.83 -3.57 -10.58
CA MET A 37 1.09 -4.56 -9.77
C MET A 37 1.10 -4.14 -8.30
N TYR A 38 -0.07 -4.19 -7.67
CA TYR A 38 -0.24 -4.05 -6.23
C TYR A 38 -0.87 -5.31 -5.65
N TYR A 39 -0.49 -5.69 -4.45
CA TYR A 39 -1.10 -6.81 -3.72
C TYR A 39 -1.90 -6.28 -2.54
N PHE A 40 -3.18 -6.63 -2.49
CA PHE A 40 -4.11 -6.27 -1.43
C PHE A 40 -4.35 -7.46 -0.51
N ALA A 41 -4.30 -7.25 0.80
CA ALA A 41 -4.57 -8.33 1.75
C ALA A 41 -6.06 -8.71 1.70
N ARG A 42 -6.31 -9.98 1.40
CA ARG A 42 -7.63 -10.59 1.35
C ARG A 42 -8.00 -11.05 2.76
N LYS A 43 -8.95 -10.35 3.39
CA LYS A 43 -9.66 -10.77 4.62
C LYS A 43 -8.84 -11.66 5.58
N THR A 44 -7.76 -11.13 6.16
CA THR A 44 -7.36 -11.56 7.51
C THR A 44 -8.39 -11.02 8.52
N CYS A 45 -8.65 -11.82 9.56
CA CYS A 45 -9.75 -11.73 10.53
C CYS A 45 -10.50 -10.37 10.65
N LEU A 46 -11.84 -10.41 10.47
CA LEU A 46 -12.82 -9.34 10.71
C LEU A 46 -12.45 -7.96 10.13
N THR A 47 -12.94 -7.70 8.91
CA THR A 47 -13.10 -6.37 8.26
C THR A 47 -11.86 -5.49 8.01
N ILE A 48 -10.72 -5.72 8.69
CA ILE A 48 -9.60 -4.79 8.76
C ILE A 48 -8.56 -5.01 7.65
N ALA A 49 -8.46 -6.23 7.10
CA ALA A 49 -7.43 -6.57 6.12
C ALA A 49 -7.60 -5.95 4.73
N GLN A 50 -8.85 -5.67 4.31
CA GLN A 50 -9.13 -5.19 2.95
C GLN A 50 -8.50 -3.84 2.62
N LYS A 51 -8.04 -3.10 3.63
CA LYS A 51 -7.41 -1.80 3.47
C LYS A 51 -5.88 -1.87 3.56
N THR A 52 -5.29 -3.05 3.57
CA THR A 52 -3.82 -3.20 3.56
C THR A 52 -3.34 -3.56 2.16
N TYR A 53 -2.33 -2.86 1.66
CA TYR A 53 -1.71 -3.22 0.39
C TYR A 53 -0.20 -2.96 0.37
N THR A 54 0.47 -3.57 -0.60
CA THR A 54 1.90 -3.37 -0.89
C THR A 54 2.12 -3.30 -2.40
N GLY A 55 3.03 -2.43 -2.85
CA GLY A 55 3.51 -2.42 -4.24
C GLY A 55 4.60 -3.47 -4.52
N THR A 56 5.07 -4.18 -3.49
CA THR A 56 6.19 -5.10 -3.62
C THR A 56 5.75 -6.47 -4.17
N ASP A 57 6.61 -7.10 -4.98
CA ASP A 57 6.35 -8.43 -5.56
C ASP A 57 6.46 -9.56 -4.54
N ILE A 58 5.41 -9.76 -3.74
CA ILE A 58 5.35 -10.76 -2.66
C ILE A 58 5.43 -12.20 -3.18
N LYS A 59 5.22 -12.46 -4.47
CA LYS A 59 5.37 -13.80 -5.07
C LYS A 59 6.80 -14.33 -4.98
N ARG A 60 7.77 -13.43 -4.80
CA ARG A 60 9.19 -13.78 -4.63
C ARG A 60 9.55 -14.14 -3.20
N TYR A 61 8.62 -14.02 -2.26
CA TYR A 61 8.91 -14.23 -0.85
C TYR A 61 8.95 -15.71 -0.53
N SER A 62 9.86 -16.08 0.38
CA SER A 62 9.77 -17.37 1.05
C SER A 62 8.52 -17.40 1.93
N HIS A 63 8.08 -18.61 2.29
CA HIS A 63 6.96 -18.78 3.20
C HIS A 63 7.18 -18.03 4.52
N ASP A 64 8.38 -18.11 5.10
CA ASP A 64 8.74 -17.43 6.35
C ASP A 64 8.65 -15.91 6.24
N ARG A 65 9.11 -15.34 5.13
CA ARG A 65 9.08 -13.90 4.90
C ARG A 65 7.65 -13.38 4.73
N LEU A 66 6.81 -14.13 4.02
CA LEU A 66 5.39 -13.80 3.90
C LEU A 66 4.68 -13.93 5.25
N HIS A 67 5.01 -14.95 6.04
CA HIS A 67 4.48 -15.13 7.38
C HIS A 67 4.86 -13.97 8.32
N ASN A 68 6.13 -13.55 8.31
CA ASN A 68 6.61 -12.40 9.08
C ASN A 68 5.90 -11.10 8.68
N LEU A 69 5.70 -10.88 7.37
CA LEU A 69 4.96 -9.72 6.86
C LEU A 69 3.52 -9.71 7.40
N ASN A 70 2.82 -10.84 7.33
CA ASN A 70 1.45 -10.95 7.83
C ASN A 70 1.38 -10.70 9.35
N ASN A 71 2.29 -11.28 10.13
CA ASN A 71 2.36 -11.04 11.57
C ASN A 71 2.62 -9.57 11.92
N TRP A 72 3.50 -8.92 11.16
CA TRP A 72 3.78 -7.50 11.32
C TRP A 72 2.56 -6.64 10.98
N ILE A 73 1.85 -6.94 9.89
CA ILE A 73 0.61 -6.26 9.49
C ILE A 73 -0.45 -6.40 10.59
N ASP A 74 -0.64 -7.59 11.15
CA ASP A 74 -1.62 -7.81 12.23
C ASP A 74 -1.26 -7.04 13.50
N ALA A 75 0.03 -6.87 13.81
CA ALA A 75 0.48 -6.01 14.90
C ALA A 75 0.26 -4.51 14.60
N ALA A 76 0.63 -4.07 13.39
CA ALA A 76 0.46 -2.68 12.95
C ALA A 76 -1.02 -2.27 12.93
N ARG A 77 -1.92 -3.15 12.47
CA ARG A 77 -3.36 -2.92 12.48
C ARG A 77 -3.95 -2.78 13.87
N ARG A 78 -3.51 -3.62 14.82
CA ARG A 78 -3.90 -3.49 16.24
C ARG A 78 -3.42 -2.18 16.85
N ARG A 79 -2.29 -1.64 16.39
CA ARG A 79 -1.77 -0.34 16.82
C ARG A 79 -2.51 0.84 16.19
N LEU A 80 -2.87 0.75 14.91
CA LEU A 80 -3.61 1.78 14.18
C LEU A 80 -4.96 2.10 14.84
N GLN A 81 -5.71 1.07 15.25
CA GLN A 81 -7.06 1.19 15.81
C GLN A 81 -8.06 1.99 14.93
N GLU A 82 -7.76 2.15 13.65
CA GLU A 82 -8.56 2.88 12.67
C GLU A 82 -8.88 1.97 11.48
N ASP A 83 -10.06 1.35 11.52
CA ASP A 83 -10.50 0.38 10.51
C ASP A 83 -10.80 1.04 9.15
N THR A 84 -10.93 2.37 9.13
CA THR A 84 -11.25 3.12 7.91
C THR A 84 -10.02 3.49 7.09
N TRP A 85 -8.83 3.45 7.69
CA TRP A 85 -7.59 3.90 7.07
C TRP A 85 -6.93 2.78 6.26
N PHE A 86 -6.33 3.14 5.14
CA PHE A 86 -5.43 2.27 4.41
C PHE A 86 -4.10 2.14 5.14
N LEU A 87 -3.55 0.93 5.17
CA LEU A 87 -2.19 0.66 5.62
C LEU A 87 -1.39 0.25 4.40
N VAL A 88 -0.40 1.05 4.03
CA VAL A 88 0.51 0.71 2.94
C VAL A 88 1.79 0.23 3.54
N VAL A 89 2.28 -0.91 3.05
CA VAL A 89 3.48 -1.55 3.57
C VAL A 89 4.46 -1.76 2.43
N GLU A 90 5.69 -1.33 2.61
CA GLU A 90 6.79 -1.51 1.68
C GLU A 90 7.91 -2.28 2.38
N PRO A 91 7.95 -3.61 2.24
CA PRO A 91 9.00 -4.41 2.84
C PRO A 91 10.34 -4.15 2.15
N LEU A 92 11.33 -3.78 2.94
CA LEU A 92 12.71 -3.62 2.51
C LEU A 92 13.54 -4.83 2.93
N ALA A 93 14.38 -5.32 2.01
CA ALA A 93 15.39 -6.30 2.35
C ALA A 93 16.58 -5.60 3.02
N LYS A 94 16.85 -5.91 4.29
CA LYS A 94 18.08 -5.48 4.99
C LYS A 94 18.90 -6.70 5.41
N GLN A 95 20.21 -6.51 5.59
CA GLN A 95 21.11 -7.61 6.00
C GLN A 95 20.75 -8.19 7.38
N ASP A 96 20.17 -7.37 8.25
CA ASP A 96 19.87 -7.73 9.64
C ASP A 96 18.43 -8.26 9.86
N GLY A 97 17.70 -8.52 8.78
CA GLY A 97 16.35 -9.09 8.84
C GLY A 97 15.32 -8.34 8.01
N ASP A 98 14.05 -8.72 8.20
CA ASP A 98 12.92 -8.08 7.52
C ASP A 98 12.64 -6.70 8.13
N TYR A 99 12.66 -5.68 7.29
CA TYR A 99 12.27 -4.31 7.65
C TYR A 99 11.06 -3.90 6.83
N TYR A 100 10.11 -3.19 7.44
CA TYR A 100 8.88 -2.79 6.79
C TYR A 100 8.71 -1.27 6.91
N GLU A 101 8.85 -0.57 5.80
CA GLU A 101 8.37 0.81 5.71
C GLU A 101 6.87 0.80 5.56
N TYR A 102 6.22 1.86 6.05
CA TYR A 102 4.78 1.94 6.00
C TYR A 102 4.32 3.38 6.07
N TYR A 103 3.07 3.59 5.70
CA TYR A 103 2.29 4.78 6.05
C TYR A 103 0.80 4.41 6.08
N CYS A 104 0.01 5.23 6.75
CA CYS A 104 -1.43 5.09 6.85
C CYS A 104 -2.10 6.22 6.08
N ALA A 105 -3.12 5.91 5.29
CA ALA A 105 -3.81 6.90 4.47
C ALA A 105 -5.31 6.91 4.77
N ASN A 106 -5.84 8.09 5.11
CA ASN A 106 -7.26 8.38 5.09
C ASN A 106 -7.59 9.11 3.78
N THR A 107 -8.14 8.36 2.83
CA THR A 107 -8.48 8.90 1.50
C THR A 107 -9.69 9.81 1.52
N GLU A 108 -10.56 9.77 2.54
CA GLU A 108 -11.72 10.67 2.65
C GLU A 108 -11.31 12.04 3.20
N GLN A 109 -10.40 12.05 4.16
CA GLN A 109 -9.94 13.27 4.83
C GLN A 109 -8.65 13.84 4.24
N HIS A 110 -8.07 13.15 3.27
CA HIS A 110 -6.83 13.53 2.61
C HIS A 110 -5.63 13.60 3.58
N ILE A 111 -5.49 12.58 4.43
CA ILE A 111 -4.44 12.51 5.46
C ILE A 111 -3.52 11.32 5.20
N VAL A 112 -2.21 11.55 5.34
CA VAL A 112 -1.19 10.49 5.44
C VAL A 112 -0.50 10.61 6.80
N ALA A 113 -0.33 9.50 7.50
CA ALA A 113 0.23 9.47 8.85
C ALA A 113 1.11 8.22 9.11
N TRP A 114 1.93 8.30 10.16
CA TRP A 114 2.77 7.23 10.67
C TRP A 114 2.51 7.04 12.16
N PHE A 115 2.66 5.82 12.69
CA PHE A 115 2.55 5.60 14.15
C PHE A 115 3.83 5.99 14.88
N ASP A 116 4.96 5.86 14.19
CA ASP A 116 6.28 6.20 14.70
C ASP A 116 6.70 7.57 14.16
N ALA A 117 7.71 8.17 14.82
CA ALA A 117 8.33 9.37 14.31
C ALA A 117 8.92 9.09 12.92
N PHE A 118 8.38 9.76 11.91
CA PHE A 118 8.82 9.63 10.53
C PHE A 118 9.65 10.85 10.14
N ASP A 119 10.81 10.60 9.56
CA ASP A 119 11.62 11.66 8.97
C ASP A 119 11.00 12.06 7.63
N ALA A 120 10.26 13.17 7.63
CA ALA A 120 9.59 13.68 6.45
C ALA A 120 10.56 14.06 5.31
N SER A 121 11.87 14.22 5.59
CA SER A 121 12.86 14.45 4.54
C SER A 121 12.96 13.26 3.56
N LEU A 122 12.58 12.05 4.00
CA LEU A 122 12.54 10.85 3.18
C LEU A 122 11.61 10.99 1.97
N LEU A 123 10.48 11.70 2.13
CA LEU A 123 9.54 11.95 1.02
C LEU A 123 10.15 12.82 -0.08
N PHE A 124 11.21 13.56 0.21
CA PHE A 124 11.84 14.49 -0.73
C PHE A 124 13.21 14.02 -1.18
N GLN A 125 13.62 12.78 -0.88
CA GLN A 125 14.95 12.28 -1.26
C GLN A 125 15.19 12.27 -2.77
N GLU A 126 14.12 12.11 -3.55
CA GLU A 126 14.18 12.14 -5.01
C GLU A 126 14.09 13.56 -5.58
N CYS A 127 13.84 14.57 -4.72
CA CYS A 127 13.80 15.99 -5.09
C CYS A 127 15.16 16.63 -4.80
N ALA A 128 16.00 16.76 -5.81
CA ALA A 128 17.27 17.47 -5.69
C ALA A 128 17.08 18.99 -5.55
N PHE A 129 15.94 19.54 -6.02
CA PHE A 129 15.68 20.98 -6.04
C PHE A 129 14.23 21.34 -5.65
N ALA A 130 14.03 22.52 -5.07
CA ALA A 130 12.69 23.01 -4.65
C ALA A 130 11.65 23.06 -5.79
N ARG A 131 12.10 23.23 -7.04
CA ARG A 131 11.21 23.19 -8.23
C ARG A 131 10.56 21.82 -8.46
N GLU A 132 11.14 20.75 -7.92
CA GLU A 132 10.66 19.37 -8.04
C GLU A 132 9.61 19.04 -6.96
N TRP A 133 9.40 19.93 -5.97
CA TRP A 133 8.41 19.71 -4.91
C TRP A 133 6.99 19.63 -5.43
N ASN A 134 6.66 20.37 -6.50
CA ASN A 134 5.35 20.27 -7.13
C ASN A 134 5.12 18.89 -7.77
N HIS A 135 6.17 18.25 -8.28
CA HIS A 135 6.08 16.90 -8.80
C HIS A 135 5.83 15.90 -7.67
N LYS A 136 6.57 15.98 -6.55
CA LYS A 136 6.35 15.11 -5.39
C LYS A 136 4.98 15.32 -4.74
N ARG A 137 4.51 16.56 -4.68
CA ARG A 137 3.13 16.87 -4.27
C ARG A 137 2.17 16.09 -5.16
N LEU A 138 2.21 16.32 -6.48
CA LEU A 138 1.31 15.66 -7.43
C LEU A 138 1.39 14.14 -7.38
N GLU A 139 2.57 13.56 -7.15
CA GLU A 139 2.74 12.12 -6.96
C GLU A 139 1.97 11.63 -5.71
N LEU A 140 2.17 12.29 -4.57
CA LEU A 140 1.43 11.98 -3.34
C LEU A 140 -0.09 12.21 -3.53
N GLU A 141 -0.49 13.29 -4.19
CA GLU A 141 -1.91 13.53 -4.51
C GLU A 141 -2.44 12.38 -5.37
N SER A 142 -1.75 12.00 -6.45
CA SER A 142 -2.20 10.96 -7.37
C SER A 142 -2.34 9.56 -6.74
N GLN A 143 -1.65 9.30 -5.64
CA GLN A 143 -1.75 8.04 -4.91
C GLN A 143 -3.00 7.98 -4.00
N PHE A 144 -3.55 9.13 -3.59
CA PHE A 144 -4.61 9.19 -2.58
C PHE A 144 -5.85 10.03 -2.95
N TRP A 145 -5.78 10.89 -3.98
CA TRP A 145 -6.75 11.92 -4.38
C TRP A 145 -7.02 11.90 -5.89
#